data_AF-A0A847A9E7-F1
#
_entry.id   AF-A0A847A9E7-F1
#
_cell.length_a   1.000
_cell.length_b   1.000
_cell.length_c   1.000
_cell.angle_alpha   90.00
_cell.angle_beta   90.00
_cell.angle_gamma   90.00
#
_symmetry.space_group_name_H-M   'P 1'
#
loop_
_entity.id
_entity.type
_entity.pdbx_description
1 polymer ?
#
loop_
_entity_poly.entity_id
_entity_poly.type
_entity_poly.pdbx_seq_one_letter_code
_entity_poly.pdbx_strand_id
1 'polypeptide(L)'
;MNEMKKREERDLIKKAMEENGLRLTIYQKSCFRNGALIEKILYKGWNDEGEEVASGSCLAKVLESIEKWRERESTVKKPTSATAQS
;
A
#
# COMPACT_ATOMS: atom_id res chain seq x y z
N MET A 1 -14.64 -21.97 4.48
CA MET A 1 -13.18 -22.14 4.26
C MET A 1 -12.43 -20.86 3.84
N ASN A 2 -13.11 -19.70 3.67
CA ASN A 2 -12.49 -18.47 3.11
C ASN A 2 -12.13 -17.38 4.13
N GLU A 3 -12.57 -17.47 5.38
CA GLU A 3 -12.36 -16.39 6.36
C GLU A 3 -10.97 -16.41 7.01
N MET A 4 -10.41 -17.61 7.25
CA MET A 4 -9.03 -17.73 7.75
C MET A 4 -8.03 -17.10 6.78
N LYS A 5 -8.13 -17.41 5.47
CA LYS A 5 -7.27 -16.83 4.44
C LYS A 5 -7.39 -15.31 4.33
N LYS A 6 -8.60 -14.74 4.49
CA LYS A 6 -8.81 -13.28 4.49
C LYS A 6 -8.16 -12.61 5.71
N ARG A 7 -8.18 -13.28 6.87
CA ARG A 7 -7.51 -12.78 8.08
C ARG A 7 -5.99 -12.81 7.91
N GLU A 8 -5.45 -13.94 7.46
CA GLU A 8 -4.01 -14.08 7.19
C GLU A 8 -3.52 -13.04 6.17
N GLU A 9 -4.27 -12.81 5.09
CA GLU A 9 -3.90 -11.79 4.10
C GLU A 9 -3.88 -10.38 4.72
N ARG A 10 -4.87 -10.05 5.57
CA ARG A 10 -4.91 -8.78 6.28
C ARG A 10 -3.73 -8.59 7.22
N ASP A 11 -3.35 -9.62 7.97
CA ASP A 11 -2.20 -9.59 8.87
C ASP A 11 -0.89 -9.37 8.09
N LEU A 12 -0.72 -10.05 6.96
CA LEU A 12 0.44 -9.84 6.08
C LEU A 12 0.49 -8.42 5.50
N ILE A 13 -0.65 -7.88 5.06
CA ILE A 13 -0.75 -6.51 4.56
C ILE A 13 -0.41 -5.51 5.67
N LYS A 14 -0.95 -5.72 6.87
CA LYS A 14 -0.69 -4.85 8.02
C LYS A 14 0.80 -4.85 8.36
N LYS A 15 1.40 -6.03 8.47
CA LYS A 15 2.82 -6.18 8.74
C LYS A 15 3.68 -5.49 7.68
N ALA A 16 3.37 -5.70 6.39
CA ALA A 16 4.12 -5.07 5.30
C ALA A 16 4.06 -3.54 5.36
N MET A 17 2.91 -2.94 5.72
CA MET A 17 2.79 -1.49 5.91
C MET A 17 3.62 -1.02 7.12
N GLU A 18 3.50 -1.70 8.26
CA GLU A 18 4.24 -1.35 9.49
C GLU A 18 5.76 -1.46 9.30
N GLU A 19 6.25 -2.49 8.62
CA GLU A 19 7.68 -2.67 8.28
C GLU A 19 8.22 -1.55 7.36
N ASN A 20 7.33 -0.81 6.71
CA ASN A 20 7.66 0.33 5.86
C ASN A 20 7.37 1.68 6.52
N GLY A 21 6.98 1.71 7.80
CA GLY A 21 6.60 2.94 8.50
C GLY A 21 5.29 3.55 8.02
N LEU A 22 4.44 2.75 7.36
CA LEU A 22 3.16 3.20 6.81
C LEU A 22 2.00 2.87 7.74
N ARG A 23 1.04 3.79 7.86
CA ARG A 23 -0.21 3.57 8.58
C ARG A 23 -1.22 2.91 7.64
N LEU A 24 -1.72 1.73 7.99
CA LEU A 24 -2.74 1.03 7.21
C LEU A 24 -4.15 1.56 7.51
N THR A 25 -4.91 1.89 6.47
CA THR A 25 -6.37 2.08 6.52
C THR A 25 -7.06 1.08 5.60
N ILE A 26 -8.15 0.46 6.07
CA ILE A 26 -8.91 -0.52 5.31
C ILE A 26 -10.27 0.09 4.94
N TYR A 27 -10.52 0.23 3.64
CA TYR A 27 -11.80 0.68 3.10
C TYR A 27 -12.56 -0.52 2.54
N GLN A 28 -13.74 -0.79 3.10
CA GLN A 28 -14.64 -1.81 2.58
C GLN A 28 -15.87 -1.12 2.01
N LYS A 29 -16.16 -1.40 0.73
CA LYS A 29 -17.35 -0.89 0.05
C LYS A 29 -18.13 -2.05 -0.55
N SER A 30 -19.41 -2.09 -0.26
CA SER A 30 -20.35 -3.04 -0.86
C SER A 30 -21.10 -2.34 -1.98
N CYS A 31 -21.07 -2.91 -3.19
CA CYS A 31 -21.76 -2.37 -4.36
C CYS A 31 -22.63 -3.46 -4.97
N PHE A 32 -23.85 -3.11 -5.37
CA PHE A 32 -24.67 -4.00 -6.20
C PHE A 32 -24.23 -3.91 -7.66
N ARG A 33 -23.86 -5.04 -8.26
CA ARG A 33 -23.50 -5.13 -9.68
C ARG A 33 -24.12 -6.39 -10.27
N ASN A 34 -24.84 -6.26 -11.38
CA ASN A 34 -25.52 -7.37 -12.07
C ASN A 34 -26.40 -8.22 -11.13
N GLY A 35 -27.15 -7.58 -10.23
CA GLY A 35 -28.04 -8.28 -9.28
C GLY A 35 -27.34 -8.98 -8.11
N ALA A 36 -26.01 -8.93 -8.02
CA ALA A 36 -25.23 -9.50 -6.91
C ALA A 36 -24.60 -8.40 -6.05
N LEU A 37 -24.55 -8.63 -4.74
CA LEU A 37 -23.78 -7.80 -3.80
C LEU A 37 -22.30 -8.17 -3.93
N ILE A 38 -21.47 -7.22 -4.36
CA ILE A 38 -20.03 -7.38 -4.46
C ILE A 38 -19.36 -6.55 -3.37
N GLU A 39 -18.58 -7.21 -2.53
CA GLU A 39 -17.71 -6.55 -1.55
C GLU A 39 -16.34 -6.26 -2.17
N LYS A 40 -15.92 -5.01 -2.12
CA LYS A 40 -14.58 -4.58 -2.49
C LYS A 40 -13.85 -4.07 -1.25
N ILE A 41 -12.69 -4.65 -0.98
CA ILE A 41 -11.77 -4.17 0.05
C ILE A 41 -10.62 -3.46 -0.66
N LEU A 42 -10.25 -2.29 -0.15
CA LEU A 42 -9.12 -1.51 -0.59
C LEU A 42 -8.27 -1.15 0.64
N TYR A 43 -7.02 -1.56 0.61
CA TYR A 43 -6.01 -1.26 1.60
C TYR A 43 -5.25 -0.01 1.15
N LYS A 44 -5.06 0.95 2.06
CA LYS A 44 -4.34 2.19 1.82
C LYS A 44 -3.25 2.39 2.87
N GLY A 45 -2.05 2.73 2.44
CA GLY A 45 -0.90 3.05 3.27
C GLY A 45 -0.61 4.54 3.24
N TRP A 46 -0.46 5.13 4.42
CA TRP A 46 -0.21 6.56 4.61
C TRP A 46 1.17 6.77 5.21
N ASN A 47 1.94 7.74 4.71
CA ASN A 47 3.20 8.17 5.33
C ASN A 47 2.93 9.07 6.56
N ASP A 48 4.00 9.48 7.23
CA ASP A 48 3.91 10.34 8.43
C ASP A 48 3.36 11.75 8.11
N GLU A 49 3.53 12.20 6.86
CA GLU A 49 3.01 13.48 6.35
C GLU A 49 1.49 13.42 6.07
N GLY A 50 0.86 12.25 6.18
CA GLY A 50 -0.57 12.06 5.93
C GLY A 50 -0.93 11.95 4.45
N GLU A 51 0.03 11.64 3.58
CA GLU A 51 -0.17 11.37 2.16
C GLU A 51 -0.41 9.87 1.91
N GLU A 52 -1.34 9.56 1.00
CA GLU A 52 -1.57 8.20 0.52
C GLU A 52 -0.44 7.81 -0.45
N VAL A 53 0.42 6.88 -0.03
CA VAL A 53 1.60 6.47 -0.80
C VAL A 53 1.52 5.05 -1.35
N ALA A 54 0.64 4.22 -0.80
CA ALA A 54 0.42 2.86 -1.27
C ALA A 54 -1.06 2.49 -1.26
N SER A 55 -1.54 1.77 -2.27
CA SER A 55 -2.90 1.21 -2.25
C SER A 55 -3.03 -0.11 -3.03
N GLY A 56 -3.96 -0.95 -2.61
CA GLY A 56 -4.18 -2.24 -3.26
C GLY A 56 -5.42 -2.97 -2.75
N SER A 57 -6.00 -3.85 -3.57
CA SER A 57 -7.18 -4.65 -3.20
C SER A 57 -6.84 -6.04 -2.64
N CYS A 58 -5.56 -6.42 -2.68
CA CYS A 58 -5.03 -7.70 -2.20
C CYS A 58 -3.54 -7.54 -1.83
N LEU A 59 -2.95 -8.54 -1.18
CA LEU A 59 -1.57 -8.48 -0.70
C LEU A 59 -0.57 -8.18 -1.83
N ALA A 60 -0.68 -8.89 -2.95
CA ALA A 60 0.23 -8.69 -4.09
C ALA A 60 0.23 -7.25 -4.59
N LYS A 61 -0.96 -6.62 -4.69
CA LYS A 61 -1.08 -5.22 -5.13
C LYS A 61 -0.54 -4.23 -4.11
N VAL A 62 -0.73 -4.50 -2.82
CA VAL A 62 -0.16 -3.70 -1.76
C VAL A 62 1.37 -3.74 -1.82
N LEU A 63 1.97 -4.93 -1.90
CA LEU A 63 3.42 -5.09 -1.97
C LEU A 63 4.02 -4.39 -3.19
N GLU A 64 3.40 -4.56 -4.37
CA GLU A 64 3.79 -3.86 -5.61
C GLU A 64 3.72 -2.33 -5.43
N SER A 65 2.70 -1.82 -4.74
CA SER A 65 2.53 -0.38 -4.53
C SER A 65 3.55 0.19 -3.53
N ILE A 66 3.86 -0.56 -2.46
CA ILE A 66 4.89 -0.19 -1.47
C ILE A 66 6.27 -0.16 -2.13
N GLU A 67 6.60 -1.16 -2.94
CA GLU A 67 7.88 -1.24 -3.65
C GLU A 67 8.08 -0.02 -4.56
N LYS A 68 7.07 0.30 -5.38
CA LYS A 68 7.08 1.50 -6.24
C LYS A 68 7.27 2.79 -5.46
N TRP A 69 6.66 2.91 -4.29
CA TRP A 69 6.85 4.09 -3.43
C TRP A 69 8.29 4.14 -2.89
N ARG A 70 8.82 3.03 -2.38
CA ARG A 70 10.19 2.93 -1.86
C ARG A 70 11.23 3.26 -2.92
N GLU A 71 11.04 2.82 -4.16
CA GLU A 71 11.90 3.17 -5.30
C GLU A 71 11.88 4.68 -5.59
N ARG A 72 10.70 5.32 -5.53
CA ARG A 72 10.57 6.77 -5.69
C ARG A 72 11.26 7.54 -4.57
N GLU A 73 11.07 7.15 -3.31
CA GLU A 73 11.78 7.76 -2.19
C GLU A 73 13.31 7.64 -2.31
N SER A 74 13.78 6.49 -2.81
CA SER A 74 15.21 6.24 -3.00
C SER A 74 15.82 7.08 -4.13
N THR A 75 15.04 7.43 -5.15
CA THR A 75 15.48 8.30 -6.26
C THR A 75 15.47 9.77 -5.89
N VAL A 76 14.58 10.21 -5.00
CA VAL A 76 14.54 11.59 -4.46
C VAL A 76 15.72 11.88 -3.52
N LYS A 77 16.28 10.85 -2.86
CA LYS A 77 17.41 11.00 -1.92
C LYS A 77 18.81 10.98 -2.54
N LYS A 78 18.97 10.98 -3.87
CA LYS A 78 20.30 11.18 -4.47
C LYS A 78 20.70 12.65 -4.32
N PRO A 79 21.74 12.99 -3.54
CA PRO A 79 22.30 14.33 -3.61
C PRO A 79 22.85 14.54 -5.02
N THR A 80 22.41 15.60 -5.69
CA THR A 80 23.13 16.21 -6.81
C THR A 80 24.48 16.72 -6.29
N SER A 81 25.45 15.82 -6.10
CA SER A 81 26.86 16.19 -6.05
C SER A 81 27.38 16.22 -7.49
N ALA A 82 26.98 17.23 -8.26
CA ALA A 82 27.70 17.64 -9.45
C ALA A 82 28.67 18.74 -9.01
N THR A 83 29.84 18.31 -8.58
CA THR A 83 31.02 19.13 -8.30
C THR A 83 31.30 20.04 -9.50
N ALA A 84 31.11 21.34 -9.32
CA ALA A 84 31.76 22.34 -10.16
C ALA A 84 33.27 22.25 -9.90
N GLN A 85 34.03 21.74 -10.87
CA GLN A 85 35.47 21.93 -10.90
C GLN A 85 35.78 23.17 -11.74
N SER A 86 36.54 24.07 -11.13
CA SER A 86 37.09 25.32 -11.66
C SER A 86 38.00 25.15 -12.87
#